data_AF-A0A519Y114-F1
#
_entry.id   AF-A0A519Y114-F1
#
_cell.length_a   1.000
_cell.length_b   1.000
_cell.length_c   1.000
_cell.angle_alpha   90.00
_cell.angle_beta   90.00
_cell.angle_gamma   90.00
#
_symmetry.space_group_name_H-M   'P 1'
#
loop_
_entity.id
_entity.type
_entity.pdbx_description
1 polymer ?
#
loop_
_entity_poly.entity_id
_entity_poly.type
_entity_poly.pdbx_seq_one_letter_code
_entity_poly.pdbx_strand_id
1 'polypeptide(L)'
;MSTALVGWSQGLPGAQTESTKPPKRITILPVPVLFYQQETGAGYGLGGLLSGRLGNDTITRSSNIRAQYWTTQKKQNLLQLVHTIYSPGEKYYLNGEISAYTNRLYFFGVGNDAPQVQTSNRSFVDFKLFIINQRIQKSIAKNQFLGLQYRLSRVYNVVPEIGRVDDNGDEIINQTNYFQLDPRVNSQQRNFSVSGVGPVYTYDSRDVALAASKGSLLDLQVMFNGKFIGSDYNFVRYQI
;
A
#
# COMPACT_ATOMS: atom_id res chain seq x y z
N MET A 1 14.47 -82.72 19.47
CA MET A 1 14.10 -82.08 18.19
C MET A 1 12.58 -82.19 18.06
N SER A 2 11.78 -81.47 18.85
CA SER A 2 11.32 -80.07 18.71
C SER A 2 10.74 -79.72 17.34
N THR A 3 9.41 -79.77 17.25
CA THR A 3 8.60 -79.10 16.22
C THR A 3 7.39 -78.51 16.95
N ALA A 4 7.34 -77.19 17.07
CA ALA A 4 6.16 -76.45 17.49
C ALA A 4 6.00 -75.24 16.57
N LEU A 5 4.81 -75.12 16.00
CA LEU A 5 4.33 -74.02 15.17
C LEU A 5 4.30 -72.72 15.98
N VAL A 6 4.80 -71.63 15.39
CA VAL A 6 4.55 -70.26 15.87
C VAL A 6 4.07 -69.42 14.69
N GLY A 7 2.83 -68.95 14.80
CA GLY A 7 2.17 -68.07 13.84
C GLY A 7 2.76 -66.66 13.89
N TRP A 8 2.84 -66.03 12.72
CA TRP A 8 3.28 -64.65 12.58
C TRP A 8 2.05 -63.74 12.61
N SER A 9 1.87 -62.99 13.71
CA SER A 9 0.94 -61.87 13.75
C SER A 9 1.57 -60.67 13.04
N GLN A 10 1.06 -60.28 11.87
CA GLN A 10 1.37 -58.99 11.28
C GLN A 10 0.62 -57.90 12.06
N GLY A 11 1.35 -57.14 12.87
CA GLY A 11 0.86 -55.90 13.46
C GLY A 11 0.78 -54.81 12.38
N LEU A 12 -0.41 -54.23 12.23
CA LEU A 12 -0.65 -53.02 11.44
C LEU A 12 0.21 -51.87 11.99
N PRO A 13 0.92 -51.09 11.14
CA PRO A 13 1.57 -49.86 11.60
C PRO A 13 0.49 -48.87 12.06
N GLY A 14 0.58 -48.46 13.32
CA GLY A 14 -0.34 -47.51 13.94
C GLY A 14 -0.44 -46.22 13.12
N ALA A 15 -1.68 -45.81 12.88
CA ALA A 15 -2.00 -44.50 12.34
C ALA A 15 -1.32 -43.45 13.21
N GLN A 16 -0.37 -42.71 12.64
CA GLN A 16 0.11 -41.47 13.22
C GLN A 16 -1.09 -40.53 13.26
N THR A 17 -1.63 -40.33 14.46
CA THR A 17 -2.53 -39.22 14.75
C THR A 17 -1.78 -37.95 14.42
N GLU A 18 -2.09 -37.35 13.27
CA GLU A 18 -1.71 -35.97 12.97
C GLU A 18 -2.11 -35.14 14.18
N SER A 19 -1.11 -34.66 14.92
CA SER A 19 -1.29 -33.69 15.98
C SER A 19 -1.94 -32.48 15.34
N THR A 20 -3.26 -32.32 15.54
CA THR A 20 -4.03 -31.17 15.11
C THR A 20 -3.44 -29.96 15.82
N LYS A 21 -2.46 -29.31 15.18
CA LYS A 21 -1.84 -28.09 15.70
C LYS A 21 -2.97 -27.13 16.07
N PRO A 22 -2.99 -26.59 17.29
CA PRO A 22 -4.02 -25.65 17.69
C PRO A 22 -4.08 -24.52 16.65
N PRO A 23 -5.27 -24.06 16.24
CA PRO A 23 -5.41 -23.10 15.16
C PRO A 23 -4.57 -21.87 15.52
N LYS A 24 -3.49 -21.62 14.76
CA LYS A 24 -2.60 -20.47 14.93
C LYS A 24 -3.46 -19.20 14.93
N ARG A 25 -3.66 -18.62 16.11
CA ARG A 25 -4.60 -17.49 16.28
C ARG A 25 -4.05 -16.21 15.66
N ILE A 26 -2.75 -15.99 15.74
CA ILE A 26 -2.06 -14.80 15.20
C ILE A 26 -0.66 -15.23 14.74
N THR A 27 -0.26 -14.79 13.55
CA THR A 27 1.09 -14.93 12.99
C THR A 27 1.69 -13.55 12.85
N ILE A 28 2.91 -13.37 13.36
CA ILE A 28 3.69 -12.15 13.27
C ILE A 28 4.93 -12.47 12.44
N LEU A 29 5.16 -11.71 11.38
CA LEU A 29 6.33 -11.84 10.52
C LEU A 29 7.06 -10.49 10.45
N PRO A 30 8.17 -10.31 11.19
CA PRO A 30 9.05 -9.17 10.98
C PRO A 30 9.79 -9.34 9.65
N VAL A 31 9.95 -8.24 8.92
CA VAL A 31 10.58 -8.21 7.59
C VAL A 31 11.60 -7.08 7.56
N PRO A 32 12.92 -7.36 7.61
CA PRO A 32 13.91 -6.31 7.38
C PRO A 32 13.81 -5.81 5.94
N VAL A 33 14.01 -4.51 5.76
CA VAL A 33 14.01 -3.87 4.45
C VAL A 33 15.42 -3.37 4.19
N LEU A 34 16.04 -3.83 3.11
CA LEU A 34 17.34 -3.36 2.61
C LEU A 34 17.26 -3.28 1.09
N PHE A 35 17.61 -2.13 0.52
CA PHE A 35 17.61 -1.93 -0.93
C PHE A 35 18.62 -0.87 -1.34
N TYR A 36 18.87 -0.73 -2.65
CA TYR A 36 19.65 0.34 -3.21
C TYR A 36 18.97 0.85 -4.49
N GLN A 37 18.83 2.16 -4.62
CA GLN A 37 18.33 2.81 -5.84
C GLN A 37 19.29 3.93 -6.23
N GLN A 38 19.53 4.09 -7.53
CA GLN A 38 20.41 5.16 -8.04
C GLN A 38 19.93 6.55 -7.60
N GLU A 39 18.61 6.75 -7.61
CA GLU A 39 17.99 8.00 -7.22
C GLU A 39 18.18 8.32 -5.73
N THR A 40 18.09 7.31 -4.85
CA THR A 40 17.88 7.50 -3.40
C THR A 40 19.07 7.05 -2.54
N GLY A 41 20.02 6.33 -3.13
CA GLY A 41 21.09 5.62 -2.44
C GLY A 41 20.60 4.35 -1.73
N ALA A 42 21.39 3.87 -0.76
CA ALA A 42 21.00 2.72 0.05
C ALA A 42 19.82 3.06 0.97
N GLY A 43 18.84 2.17 1.01
CA GLY A 43 17.66 2.23 1.86
C GLY A 43 17.67 1.10 2.89
N TYR A 44 17.24 1.41 4.10
CA TYR A 44 17.08 0.44 5.17
C TYR A 44 15.83 0.73 6.00
N GLY A 45 15.27 -0.31 6.59
CA GLY A 45 14.03 -0.20 7.34
C GLY A 45 13.56 -1.51 7.94
N LEU A 46 12.36 -1.46 8.48
CA LEU A 46 11.70 -2.59 9.11
C LEU A 46 10.22 -2.57 8.78
N GLY A 47 9.72 -3.72 8.36
CA GLY A 47 8.32 -4.03 8.20
C GLY A 47 7.88 -5.14 9.13
N GLY A 48 6.58 -5.27 9.28
CA GLY A 48 5.93 -6.35 9.99
C GLY A 48 4.59 -6.68 9.35
N LEU A 49 4.27 -7.97 9.30
CA LEU A 49 2.96 -8.47 8.92
C LEU A 49 2.36 -9.20 10.11
N LEU A 50 1.22 -8.70 10.59
CA LEU A 50 0.33 -9.39 11.51
C LEU A 50 -0.77 -10.03 10.68
N SER A 51 -1.03 -11.31 10.89
CA SER A 51 -2.15 -12.00 10.24
C SER A 51 -2.83 -12.93 11.21
N GLY A 52 -4.16 -13.04 11.12
CA GLY A 52 -4.92 -13.85 12.04
C GLY A 52 -6.41 -13.79 11.72
N ARG A 53 -7.13 -14.81 12.17
CA ARG A 53 -8.57 -14.89 12.00
C ARG A 53 -9.28 -14.26 13.20
N LEU A 54 -10.24 -13.38 12.94
CA LEU A 54 -11.09 -12.80 13.97
C LEU A 54 -12.37 -13.64 14.10
N GLY A 55 -12.34 -14.63 14.99
CA GLY A 55 -13.44 -15.56 15.20
C GLY A 55 -12.95 -16.99 15.44
N ASN A 56 -13.83 -17.83 15.99
CA ASN A 56 -13.59 -19.27 16.15
C ASN A 56 -14.15 -20.10 14.98
N ASP A 57 -14.71 -19.45 13.97
CA ASP A 57 -15.33 -20.10 12.81
C ASP A 57 -14.31 -20.42 11.72
N THR A 58 -14.61 -21.40 10.88
CA THR A 58 -13.74 -21.78 9.74
C THR A 58 -14.03 -20.96 8.48
N ILE A 59 -15.10 -20.17 8.48
CA ILE A 59 -15.65 -19.48 7.30
C ILE A 59 -14.98 -18.11 7.10
N THR A 60 -14.67 -17.39 8.18
CA THR A 60 -14.03 -16.07 8.10
C THR A 60 -12.62 -16.15 7.50
N ARG A 61 -12.26 -15.30 6.53
CA ARG A 61 -10.88 -15.21 6.02
C ARG A 61 -9.93 -14.59 7.04
N SER A 62 -8.63 -14.86 6.87
CA SER A 62 -7.59 -14.28 7.72
C SER A 62 -7.49 -12.77 7.49
N SER A 63 -7.60 -12.00 8.55
CA SER A 63 -7.30 -10.56 8.56
C SER A 63 -5.79 -10.36 8.52
N ASN A 64 -5.34 -9.25 7.96
CA ASN A 64 -3.93 -8.88 7.92
C ASN A 64 -3.73 -7.38 8.19
N ILE A 65 -2.62 -7.06 8.84
CA ILE A 65 -2.13 -5.71 9.08
C ILE A 65 -0.64 -5.70 8.74
N ARG A 66 -0.24 -4.83 7.82
CA ARG A 66 1.14 -4.60 7.43
C ARG A 66 1.53 -3.21 7.90
N ALA A 67 2.56 -3.12 8.73
CA ALA A 67 3.18 -1.86 9.11
C ALA A 67 4.62 -1.86 8.61
N GLN A 68 5.09 -0.76 8.03
CA GLN A 68 6.48 -0.65 7.60
C GLN A 68 6.99 0.76 7.70
N TYR A 69 8.29 0.86 8.01
CA TYR A 69 9.05 2.09 7.95
C TYR A 69 10.37 1.83 7.23
N TRP A 70 10.77 2.71 6.33
CA TRP A 70 12.12 2.73 5.77
C TRP A 70 12.60 4.14 5.52
N THR A 71 13.92 4.31 5.49
CA THR A 71 14.60 5.56 5.14
C THR A 71 15.81 5.28 4.25
N THR A 72 16.20 6.27 3.44
CA THR A 72 17.35 6.19 2.54
C THR A 72 18.48 7.12 2.96
N GLN A 73 19.67 6.92 2.41
CA GLN A 73 20.83 7.80 2.58
C GLN A 73 20.52 9.25 2.15
N LYS A 74 19.70 9.42 1.10
CA LYS A 74 19.25 10.74 0.62
C LYS A 74 17.95 11.22 1.30
N LYS A 75 17.68 10.78 2.54
CA LYS A 75 16.62 11.28 3.44
C LYS A 75 15.17 11.12 2.94
N GLN A 76 14.93 10.28 1.94
CA GLN A 76 13.57 9.87 1.62
C GLN A 76 13.12 8.79 2.59
N ASN A 77 11.82 8.76 2.89
CA ASN A 77 11.26 7.81 3.84
C ASN A 77 9.81 7.46 3.52
N LEU A 78 9.38 6.32 4.05
CA LEU A 78 8.00 5.86 4.07
C LEU A 78 7.67 5.38 5.47
N LEU A 79 6.54 5.82 6.01
CA LEU A 79 5.82 5.17 7.09
C LEU A 79 4.45 4.74 6.56
N GLN A 80 4.16 3.44 6.57
CA GLN A 80 2.92 2.91 5.99
C GLN A 80 2.26 1.86 6.90
N LEU A 81 0.95 1.96 7.02
CA LEU A 81 0.07 0.99 7.66
C LEU A 81 -1.04 0.60 6.68
N VAL A 82 -1.07 -0.65 6.26
CA VAL A 82 -2.13 -1.23 5.42
C VAL A 82 -2.84 -2.30 6.21
N HIS A 83 -4.17 -2.30 6.21
CA HIS A 83 -4.94 -3.32 6.92
C HIS A 83 -6.10 -3.84 6.07
N THR A 84 -6.45 -5.09 6.34
CA THR A 84 -7.55 -5.85 5.74
C THR A 84 -8.15 -6.68 6.86
N ILE A 85 -9.34 -6.32 7.32
CA ILE A 85 -9.98 -6.88 8.49
C ILE A 85 -11.35 -7.44 8.09
N TYR A 86 -11.56 -8.72 8.38
CA TYR A 86 -12.84 -9.40 8.22
C TYR A 86 -13.44 -9.62 9.60
N SER A 87 -14.66 -9.15 9.83
CA SER A 87 -15.39 -9.46 11.06
C SER A 87 -15.85 -10.92 11.07
N PRO A 88 -16.20 -11.51 12.24
CA PRO A 88 -16.74 -12.87 12.30
C PRO A 88 -17.92 -13.12 11.34
N GLY A 89 -17.84 -14.21 10.59
CA GLY A 89 -18.78 -14.58 9.53
C GLY A 89 -18.72 -13.68 8.29
N GLU A 90 -17.65 -12.91 8.12
CA GLU A 90 -17.46 -11.92 7.04
C GLU A 90 -18.60 -10.90 6.90
N LYS A 91 -19.27 -10.56 8.01
CA LYS A 91 -20.38 -9.58 7.97
C LYS A 91 -19.93 -8.19 7.51
N TYR A 92 -18.72 -7.81 7.90
CA TYR A 92 -18.06 -6.57 7.53
C TYR A 92 -16.66 -6.85 6.99
N TYR A 93 -16.31 -6.08 5.98
CA TYR A 93 -15.00 -6.03 5.37
C TYR A 93 -14.46 -4.60 5.48
N LEU A 94 -13.42 -4.44 6.30
CA LEU A 94 -12.76 -3.17 6.56
C LEU A 94 -11.37 -3.22 5.96
N ASN A 95 -11.03 -2.30 5.07
CA ASN A 95 -9.70 -2.27 4.49
C ASN A 95 -9.25 -0.85 4.21
N GLY A 96 -7.94 -0.62 4.33
CA GLY A 96 -7.43 0.74 4.22
C GLY A 96 -5.92 0.86 4.29
N GLU A 97 -5.47 2.09 4.10
CA GLU A 97 -4.09 2.53 4.08
C GLU A 97 -3.97 3.87 4.83
N ILE A 98 -2.92 3.99 5.62
CA ILE A 98 -2.41 5.26 6.14
C ILE A 98 -0.93 5.30 5.82
N SER A 99 -0.50 6.28 5.04
CA SER A 99 0.88 6.39 4.57
C SER A 99 1.39 7.81 4.65
N ALA A 100 2.63 7.98 5.08
CA ALA A 100 3.38 9.22 5.03
C ALA A 100 4.69 8.99 4.27
N TYR A 101 4.95 9.83 3.28
CA TYR A 101 6.14 9.79 2.44
C TYR A 101 6.89 11.10 2.55
N THR A 102 8.22 11.03 2.57
CA THR A 102 9.08 12.13 2.15
C THR A 102 9.72 11.73 0.84
N ASN A 103 9.42 12.47 -0.23
CA ASN A 103 9.79 12.11 -1.58
C ASN A 103 10.52 13.26 -2.28
N ARG A 104 11.30 12.90 -3.31
CA ARG A 104 12.01 13.83 -4.19
C ARG A 104 11.60 13.49 -5.62
N LEU A 105 11.30 14.50 -6.43
CA LEU A 105 10.99 14.32 -7.85
C LEU A 105 11.81 15.30 -8.69
N TYR A 106 12.11 14.88 -9.91
CA TYR A 106 12.56 15.78 -10.96
C TYR A 106 11.40 16.63 -11.45
N PHE A 107 11.56 17.95 -11.39
CA PHE A 107 10.67 18.91 -12.01
C PHE A 107 11.26 19.38 -13.34
N PHE A 108 10.49 19.18 -14.41
CA PHE A 108 10.88 19.50 -15.79
C PHE A 108 10.16 20.76 -16.33
N GLY A 109 9.32 21.41 -15.52
CA GLY A 109 8.40 22.45 -15.97
C GLY A 109 6.98 21.96 -16.22
N VAL A 110 6.04 22.90 -16.41
CA VAL A 110 4.63 22.61 -16.71
C VAL A 110 4.36 22.73 -18.23
N GLY A 111 3.41 21.96 -18.78
CA GLY A 111 2.89 22.13 -20.15
C GLY A 111 3.80 21.66 -21.31
N ASN A 112 3.23 21.62 -22.52
CA ASN A 112 3.91 21.13 -23.74
C ASN A 112 4.95 22.12 -24.31
N ASP A 113 4.85 23.40 -23.95
CA ASP A 113 5.81 24.45 -24.33
C ASP A 113 6.94 24.59 -23.30
N ALA A 114 7.11 23.62 -22.39
CA ALA A 114 8.32 23.54 -21.59
C ALA A 114 9.50 23.58 -22.58
N PRO A 115 10.41 24.57 -22.49
CA PRO A 115 11.43 24.81 -23.50
C PRO A 115 12.16 23.51 -23.69
N GLN A 116 12.01 22.90 -24.88
CA GLN A 116 12.58 21.62 -25.32
C GLN A 116 13.66 21.20 -24.34
N VAL A 117 13.27 20.43 -23.32
CA VAL A 117 14.09 20.23 -22.12
C VAL A 117 15.25 19.36 -22.56
N GLN A 118 16.25 20.02 -23.16
CA GLN A 118 17.61 19.56 -23.20
C GLN A 118 17.87 19.12 -21.77
N THR A 119 18.25 17.86 -21.64
CA THR A 119 18.28 17.03 -20.44
C THR A 119 18.96 17.71 -19.22
N SER A 120 19.66 18.82 -19.45
CA SER A 120 20.41 19.67 -18.53
C SER A 120 19.63 20.74 -17.77
N ASN A 121 18.29 20.78 -17.84
CA ASN A 121 17.47 21.83 -17.20
C ASN A 121 16.37 21.32 -16.25
N ARG A 122 16.59 20.19 -15.58
CA ARG A 122 15.67 19.69 -14.53
C ARG A 122 16.07 20.23 -13.16
N SER A 123 15.15 20.22 -12.20
CA SER A 123 15.45 20.62 -10.82
C SER A 123 14.78 19.69 -9.83
N PHE A 124 15.41 19.43 -8.70
CA PHE A 124 14.80 18.63 -7.65
C PHE A 124 13.75 19.43 -6.88
N VAL A 125 12.66 18.76 -6.55
CA VAL A 125 11.62 19.26 -5.65
C VAL A 125 11.34 18.19 -4.61
N ASP A 126 11.57 18.55 -3.35
CA ASP A 126 11.24 17.72 -2.20
C ASP A 126 9.82 18.04 -1.75
N PHE A 127 9.07 17.01 -1.37
CA PHE A 127 7.74 17.18 -0.80
C PHE A 127 7.38 16.05 0.14
N LYS A 128 6.41 16.32 1.01
CA LYS A 128 5.78 15.32 1.86
C LYS A 128 4.42 14.97 1.31
N LEU A 129 4.10 13.68 1.30
CA LEU A 129 2.81 13.16 0.87
C LEU A 129 2.20 12.36 2.01
N PHE A 130 0.98 12.72 2.39
CA PHE A 130 0.20 12.00 3.38
C PHE A 130 -1.07 11.44 2.73
N ILE A 131 -1.29 10.14 2.88
CA ILE A 131 -2.42 9.41 2.32
C ILE A 131 -3.21 8.75 3.44
N ILE A 132 -4.53 8.93 3.41
CA ILE A 132 -5.48 8.12 4.17
C ILE A 132 -6.44 7.53 3.14
N ASN A 133 -6.67 6.23 3.18
CA ASN A 133 -7.69 5.55 2.41
C ASN A 133 -8.38 4.54 3.31
N GLN A 134 -9.68 4.68 3.56
CA GLN A 134 -10.43 3.83 4.47
C GLN A 134 -11.71 3.37 3.78
N ARG A 135 -11.96 2.06 3.84
CA ARG A 135 -13.16 1.44 3.28
C ARG A 135 -13.87 0.64 4.35
N ILE A 136 -15.18 0.82 4.42
CA ILE A 136 -16.06 0.10 5.33
C ILE A 136 -17.17 -0.51 4.49
N GLN A 137 -17.19 -1.84 4.43
CA GLN A 137 -18.11 -2.57 3.56
C GLN A 137 -18.88 -3.61 4.36
N LYS A 138 -20.16 -3.77 4.04
CA LYS A 138 -21.04 -4.79 4.62
C LYS A 138 -21.25 -5.90 3.60
N SER A 139 -21.25 -7.15 4.05
CA SER A 139 -21.62 -8.27 3.19
C SER A 139 -23.10 -8.18 2.82
N ILE A 140 -23.37 -8.29 1.52
CA ILE A 140 -24.73 -8.31 0.96
C ILE A 140 -25.10 -9.68 0.40
N ALA A 141 -24.10 -10.47 0.02
CA ALA A 141 -24.22 -11.85 -0.39
C ALA A 141 -22.87 -12.56 -0.17
N LYS A 142 -22.84 -13.87 -0.41
CA LYS A 142 -21.58 -14.64 -0.36
C LYS A 142 -20.54 -13.98 -1.25
N ASN A 143 -19.39 -13.63 -0.67
CA ASN A 143 -18.24 -13.04 -1.35
C ASN A 143 -18.50 -11.64 -1.94
N GLN A 144 -19.61 -10.99 -1.60
CA GLN A 144 -20.00 -9.68 -2.12
C GLN A 144 -20.16 -8.68 -0.99
N PHE A 145 -19.51 -7.53 -1.14
CA PHE A 145 -19.46 -6.47 -0.16
C PHE A 145 -19.84 -5.14 -0.82
N LEU A 146 -20.66 -4.37 -0.11
CA LEU A 146 -21.06 -3.02 -0.53
C LEU A 146 -20.83 -2.07 0.64
N GLY A 147 -20.28 -0.90 0.34
CA GLY A 147 -19.86 0.01 1.39
C GLY A 147 -19.54 1.41 0.93
N LEU A 148 -18.90 2.13 1.84
CA LEU A 148 -18.40 3.48 1.62
C LEU A 148 -16.88 3.48 1.72
N GLN A 149 -16.26 4.37 0.96
CA GLN A 149 -14.85 4.66 1.02
C GLN A 149 -14.58 6.15 1.20
N TYR A 150 -13.51 6.46 1.90
CA TYR A 150 -12.96 7.79 2.04
C TYR A 150 -11.48 7.77 1.69
N ARG A 151 -11.04 8.71 0.86
CA ARG A 151 -9.63 8.90 0.53
C ARG A 151 -9.25 10.37 0.69
N LEU A 152 -8.09 10.61 1.29
CA LEU A 152 -7.39 11.88 1.33
C LEU A 152 -5.95 11.65 0.86
N SER A 153 -5.45 12.54 0.03
CA SER A 153 -4.05 12.60 -0.41
C SER A 153 -3.61 14.06 -0.35
N ARG A 154 -2.67 14.37 0.54
CA ARG A 154 -2.20 15.72 0.80
C ARG A 154 -0.71 15.83 0.51
N VAL A 155 -0.37 16.68 -0.43
CA VAL A 155 1.01 17.12 -0.71
C VAL A 155 1.27 18.40 0.07
N TYR A 156 2.35 18.42 0.83
CA TYR A 156 2.71 19.56 1.68
C TYR A 156 4.23 19.67 1.84
N ASN A 157 4.68 20.81 2.37
CA ASN A 157 6.11 21.12 2.56
C ASN A 157 6.92 20.91 1.28
N VAL A 158 6.44 21.53 0.19
CA VAL A 158 7.17 21.49 -1.08
C VAL A 158 8.34 22.47 -1.02
N VAL A 159 9.55 21.92 -1.05
CA VAL A 159 10.81 22.66 -0.97
C VAL A 159 11.59 22.44 -2.28
N PRO A 160 11.71 23.48 -3.11
CA PRO A 160 12.58 23.43 -4.28
C PRO A 160 14.04 23.46 -3.83
N GLU A 161 14.86 22.54 -4.34
CA GLU A 161 16.30 22.52 -4.04
C GLU A 161 17.01 23.69 -4.74
N ILE A 162 18.19 24.09 -4.25
CA ILE A 162 18.98 25.16 -4.86
C ILE A 162 19.63 24.61 -6.14
N GLY A 163 19.69 25.40 -7.21
CA GLY A 163 20.36 24.97 -8.44
C GLY A 163 19.45 24.26 -9.44
N ARG A 164 20.08 23.81 -10.53
CA ARG A 164 19.53 22.86 -11.49
C ARG A 164 20.35 21.58 -11.48
N VAL A 165 19.90 20.57 -12.19
CA VAL A 165 20.58 19.28 -12.27
C VAL A 165 20.90 18.98 -13.72
N ASP A 166 22.13 18.59 -13.98
CA ASP A 166 22.58 18.17 -15.32
C ASP A 166 22.12 16.75 -15.67
N ASP A 167 22.56 16.27 -16.83
CA ASP A 167 22.23 14.93 -17.36
C ASP A 167 22.74 13.80 -16.46
N ASN A 168 23.86 14.02 -15.77
CA ASN A 168 24.50 13.07 -14.87
C ASN A 168 23.86 13.04 -13.49
N GLY A 169 23.03 14.03 -13.16
CA GLY A 169 22.42 14.16 -11.84
C GLY A 169 23.18 15.11 -10.91
N ASP A 170 24.18 15.82 -11.43
CA ASP A 170 25.02 16.73 -10.66
C ASP A 170 24.41 18.14 -10.61
N GLU A 171 24.60 18.81 -9.47
CA GLU A 171 24.07 20.15 -9.25
C GLU A 171 24.83 21.21 -10.08
N ILE A 172 24.08 21.94 -10.89
CA ILE A 172 24.53 23.15 -11.58
C ILE A 172 24.37 24.34 -10.62
N ILE A 173 25.49 24.75 -10.03
CA ILE A 173 25.59 25.87 -9.09
C ILE A 173 25.34 27.21 -9.84
N ASN A 174 24.80 28.22 -9.14
CA ASN A 174 24.47 29.56 -9.66
C ASN A 174 23.27 29.66 -10.62
N GLN A 175 22.37 28.66 -10.62
CA GLN A 175 21.10 28.75 -11.34
C GLN A 175 19.91 28.66 -10.39
N THR A 176 18.84 29.38 -10.70
CA THR A 176 17.57 29.29 -9.96
C THR A 176 16.80 28.04 -10.39
N ASN A 177 16.25 27.33 -9.40
CA ASN A 177 15.42 26.14 -9.60
C ASN A 177 14.25 26.46 -10.55
N TYR A 178 14.03 25.60 -11.55
CA TYR A 178 13.02 25.82 -12.57
C TYR A 178 11.60 25.94 -12.00
N PHE A 179 11.33 25.27 -10.87
CA PHE A 179 10.07 25.35 -10.14
C PHE A 179 9.76 26.74 -9.57
N GLN A 180 10.78 27.57 -9.31
CA GLN A 180 10.60 28.95 -8.84
C GLN A 180 10.42 29.95 -10.00
N LEU A 181 10.88 29.58 -11.19
CA LEU A 181 10.84 30.43 -12.38
C LEU A 181 9.54 30.26 -13.17
N ASP A 182 8.85 29.13 -13.03
CA ASP A 182 7.62 28.86 -13.76
C ASP A 182 6.45 29.70 -13.20
N PRO A 183 5.94 30.70 -13.94
CA PRO A 183 4.88 31.59 -13.47
C PRO A 183 3.54 30.88 -13.26
N ARG A 184 3.40 29.63 -13.73
CA ARG A 184 2.20 28.79 -13.55
C ARG A 184 2.21 28.05 -12.21
N VAL A 185 3.37 27.98 -11.54
CA VAL A 185 3.48 27.40 -10.21
C VAL A 185 3.25 28.49 -9.19
N ASN A 186 1.99 28.74 -8.85
CA ASN A 186 1.67 29.77 -7.87
C ASN A 186 2.02 29.27 -6.45
N SER A 187 2.42 30.18 -5.54
CA SER A 187 2.85 29.80 -4.19
C SER A 187 1.78 29.02 -3.41
N GLN A 188 0.52 29.27 -3.71
CA GLN A 188 -0.66 28.61 -3.12
C GLN A 188 -0.92 27.22 -3.69
N GLN A 189 -0.42 26.88 -4.88
CA GLN A 189 -0.61 25.57 -5.53
C GLN A 189 0.48 24.55 -5.17
N ARG A 190 1.48 24.97 -4.38
CA ARG A 190 2.57 24.09 -3.95
C ARG A 190 2.10 23.03 -2.98
N ASN A 191 1.23 23.39 -2.04
CA ASN A 191 0.56 22.43 -1.18
C ASN A 191 -0.85 22.23 -1.70
N PHE A 192 -1.25 20.98 -1.90
CA PHE A 192 -2.60 20.67 -2.32
C PHE A 192 -3.09 19.38 -1.68
N SER A 193 -4.40 19.28 -1.57
CA SER A 193 -5.11 18.14 -1.04
C SER A 193 -6.19 17.71 -2.02
N VAL A 194 -6.27 16.40 -2.21
CA VAL A 194 -7.34 15.75 -2.94
C VAL A 194 -8.02 14.81 -1.97
N SER A 195 -9.30 15.03 -1.74
CA SER A 195 -10.10 14.14 -0.92
C SER A 195 -11.45 13.86 -1.56
N GLY A 196 -11.94 12.67 -1.29
CA GLY A 196 -13.19 12.20 -1.83
C GLY A 196 -13.81 11.11 -0.99
N VAL A 197 -15.12 10.99 -1.15
CA VAL A 197 -15.94 9.96 -0.53
C VAL A 197 -16.81 9.33 -1.60
N GLY A 198 -17.19 8.07 -1.44
CA GLY A 198 -18.17 7.48 -2.33
C GLY A 198 -18.41 5.99 -2.07
N PRO A 199 -19.32 5.38 -2.84
CA PRO A 199 -19.63 3.97 -2.72
C PRO A 199 -18.50 3.09 -3.29
N VAL A 200 -18.37 1.91 -2.70
CA VAL A 200 -17.48 0.84 -3.17
C VAL A 200 -18.22 -0.48 -3.14
N TYR A 201 -18.02 -1.29 -4.18
CA TYR A 201 -18.49 -2.66 -4.25
C TYR A 201 -17.31 -3.58 -4.52
N THR A 202 -17.15 -4.60 -3.70
CA THR A 202 -16.10 -5.61 -3.86
C THR A 202 -16.73 -6.99 -3.97
N TYR A 203 -16.46 -7.70 -5.05
CA TYR A 203 -16.65 -9.14 -5.15
C TYR A 203 -15.30 -9.83 -5.03
N ASP A 204 -15.12 -10.66 -4.01
CA ASP A 204 -13.86 -11.35 -3.76
C ASP A 204 -14.10 -12.83 -3.43
N SER A 205 -13.90 -13.70 -4.42
CA SER A 205 -13.99 -15.15 -4.28
C SER A 205 -12.64 -15.84 -4.16
N ARG A 206 -11.56 -15.09 -3.97
CA ARG A 206 -10.20 -15.63 -3.83
C ARG A 206 -10.08 -16.47 -2.56
N ASP A 207 -9.32 -17.55 -2.67
CA ASP A 207 -8.98 -18.42 -1.55
C ASP A 207 -8.04 -17.73 -0.53
N VAL A 208 -7.01 -17.04 -1.03
CA VAL A 208 -6.04 -16.32 -0.21
C VAL A 208 -5.86 -14.91 -0.76
N ALA A 209 -6.22 -13.89 0.03
CA ALA A 209 -6.19 -12.49 -0.41
C ALA A 209 -4.77 -11.99 -0.81
N LEU A 210 -3.72 -12.56 -0.21
CA LEU A 210 -2.32 -12.18 -0.44
C LEU A 210 -1.64 -12.97 -1.57
N ALA A 211 -2.15 -14.16 -1.90
CA ALA A 211 -1.53 -15.08 -2.85
C ALA A 211 -2.59 -16.06 -3.37
N ALA A 212 -3.54 -15.55 -4.17
CA ALA A 212 -4.69 -16.32 -4.62
C ALA A 212 -4.26 -17.41 -5.61
N SER A 213 -4.69 -18.65 -5.37
CA SER A 213 -4.50 -19.76 -6.32
C SER A 213 -5.77 -20.04 -7.13
N LYS A 214 -6.94 -19.66 -6.61
CA LYS A 214 -8.25 -19.86 -7.22
C LYS A 214 -9.17 -18.67 -6.93
N GLY A 215 -10.20 -18.49 -7.75
CA GLY A 215 -11.23 -17.47 -7.57
C GLY A 215 -10.99 -16.20 -8.41
N SER A 216 -11.76 -15.15 -8.14
CA SER A 216 -11.74 -13.90 -8.89
C SER A 216 -11.97 -12.71 -7.96
N LEU A 217 -11.49 -11.54 -8.37
CA LEU A 217 -11.68 -10.26 -7.68
C LEU A 217 -12.24 -9.23 -8.65
N LEU A 218 -13.26 -8.50 -8.23
CA LEU A 218 -13.80 -7.32 -8.89
C LEU A 218 -13.98 -6.22 -7.83
N ASP A 219 -13.40 -5.03 -8.06
CA ASP A 219 -13.46 -3.89 -7.15
C ASP A 219 -13.96 -2.66 -7.90
N LEU A 220 -15.23 -2.32 -7.72
CA LEU A 220 -15.85 -1.17 -8.35
C LEU A 220 -15.91 -0.01 -7.36
N GLN A 221 -15.45 1.16 -7.76
CA GLN A 221 -15.53 2.36 -6.93
C GLN A 221 -15.91 3.60 -7.73
N VAL A 222 -16.71 4.44 -7.08
CA VAL A 222 -17.02 5.80 -7.53
C VAL A 222 -16.64 6.74 -6.40
N MET A 223 -15.88 7.77 -6.69
CA MET A 223 -15.39 8.72 -5.68
C MET A 223 -15.69 10.15 -6.11
N PHE A 224 -16.48 10.83 -5.27
CA PHE A 224 -16.82 12.23 -5.44
C PHE A 224 -15.80 13.07 -4.67
N ASN A 225 -14.92 13.75 -5.40
CA ASN A 225 -13.90 14.61 -4.82
C ASN A 225 -14.39 16.05 -4.87
N GLY A 226 -14.21 16.79 -3.79
CA GLY A 226 -14.55 18.20 -3.79
C GLY A 226 -14.30 18.94 -2.48
N LYS A 227 -14.46 20.27 -2.54
CA LYS A 227 -14.17 21.18 -1.42
C LYS A 227 -14.93 20.83 -0.13
N PHE A 228 -16.12 20.26 -0.24
CA PHE A 228 -16.96 19.85 0.89
C PHE A 228 -16.29 18.82 1.83
N ILE A 229 -15.28 18.09 1.35
CA ILE A 229 -14.53 17.10 2.14
C ILE A 229 -13.03 17.45 2.23
N GLY A 230 -12.66 18.71 1.96
CA GLY A 230 -11.29 19.20 2.09
C GLY A 230 -10.39 19.01 0.87
N SER A 231 -10.97 18.88 -0.34
CA SER A 231 -10.23 18.79 -1.60
C SER A 231 -10.10 20.17 -2.24
N ASP A 232 -8.94 20.49 -2.80
CA ASP A 232 -8.73 21.71 -3.59
C ASP A 232 -9.35 21.60 -5.00
N TYR A 233 -9.61 20.37 -5.44
CA TYR A 233 -10.13 20.05 -6.76
C TYR A 233 -11.49 19.36 -6.69
N ASN A 234 -12.37 19.66 -7.64
CA ASN A 234 -13.69 19.06 -7.78
C ASN A 234 -13.72 18.15 -9.02
N PHE A 235 -13.90 16.84 -8.83
CA PHE A 235 -14.03 15.88 -9.92
C PHE A 235 -14.59 14.54 -9.41
N VAL A 236 -15.13 13.74 -10.33
CA VAL A 236 -15.56 12.37 -10.05
C VAL A 236 -14.55 11.38 -10.60
N ARG A 237 -14.14 10.41 -9.78
CA ARG A 237 -13.23 9.34 -10.19
C ARG A 237 -13.97 8.01 -10.22
N TYR A 238 -13.85 7.31 -11.33
CA TYR A 238 -14.31 5.94 -11.52
C TYR A 238 -13.09 5.01 -11.58
N GLN A 239 -13.15 3.85 -10.95
CA GLN A 239 -12.15 2.80 -11.08
C GLN A 239 -12.84 1.44 -10.99
N ILE A 240 -12.33 0.53 -11.81
CA ILE A 240 -12.81 -0.84 -12.03
C ILE A 240 -11.60 -1.76 -11.92
#